data_AF-A0A7H8TA29-F1
#
_entry.id   AF-A0A7H8TA29-F1
#
_cell.length_a   1.000
_cell.length_b   1.000
_cell.length_c   1.000
_cell.angle_alpha   90.00
_cell.angle_beta   90.00
_cell.angle_gamma   90.00
#
_symmetry.space_group_name_H-M   'P 1'
#
loop_
_entity.id
_entity.type
_entity.pdbx_description
1 polymer ?
#
loop_
_entity_poly.entity_id
_entity_poly.type
_entity_poly.pdbx_seq_one_letter_code
_entity_poly.pdbx_strand_id
1 'polypeptide(L)'
;MAGSLKRAQRTPQKPGAAVPKPAASADGEAPKEPEAPKFFQLTSEDEGTALDIALDDITPNPFNDRDIGDVTQLAESIDQDDLLQEITVMHTSAFVEHWPEQAADITTKYVLAFGERRWRAHKHLGRKTIPATLRNTVAPKIRRVLFAENFHRKQLSPVEEARKFRVLHVEEGMSYRQIVSELKLTGPNYVARRLELLELAPALQEIIDTEHGPGVTLARNIKARLTDPEEQIRAWELIRDEGLNLSQAVDQVRYTDPVPLGDTQTDEQSDGDAVPPGNTPQVPGQGQPPVPLEDTQTDEQSDGDAVPPGNSGLEPGADHDAPTPRARTTEKPQPGARKRATAADRDTAERNNASAHRDTSCRQLIAADTKLTAEQHNALFGRTLLTRMEQGPARTRAHRWLRDAGQAVFDINDTDSFFEAVLSSGQAELVNRVAIATALAAGEVRARDGRRQWDKADAEHVRLLIDAMGYVPETAWERAQLDKFGVPLPGASQEADPESIH
;
A
#
# COMPACT_ATOMS: atom_id res chain seq x y z
N MET A 1 0.18 16.31 67.85
CA MET A 1 0.96 17.03 68.91
C MET A 1 2.45 16.90 68.60
N ALA A 2 3.29 17.63 69.34
CA ALA A 2 4.77 17.64 69.33
C ALA A 2 5.46 16.28 69.06
N GLY A 3 6.68 16.22 68.53
CA GLY A 3 7.73 17.24 68.33
C GLY A 3 9.12 16.59 68.53
N SER A 4 10.19 17.40 68.64
CA SER A 4 11.58 16.98 69.00
C SER A 4 12.38 16.21 67.92
N LEU A 5 13.69 16.43 67.67
CA LEU A 5 14.73 17.31 68.27
C LEU A 5 15.87 17.63 67.27
N LYS A 6 16.35 18.89 67.30
CA LYS A 6 17.77 19.37 67.18
C LYS A 6 18.61 19.06 65.92
N ARG A 7 19.70 19.81 65.61
CA ARG A 7 20.16 21.22 65.84
C ARG A 7 21.61 21.30 65.36
N ALA A 8 21.96 22.32 64.57
CA ALA A 8 23.16 23.18 64.70
C ALA A 8 23.64 23.74 63.35
N GLN A 9 23.92 25.04 63.34
CA GLN A 9 24.35 25.82 62.17
C GLN A 9 25.88 25.93 62.12
N ARG A 10 26.44 26.25 60.95
CA ARG A 10 27.85 26.65 60.80
C ARG A 10 28.04 27.70 59.71
N THR A 11 28.61 28.83 60.09
CA THR A 11 29.19 29.92 59.27
C THR A 11 30.18 30.68 60.19
N PRO A 12 31.02 31.60 59.69
CA PRO A 12 31.89 31.50 58.50
C PRO A 12 33.35 31.94 58.84
N GLN A 13 34.33 31.73 57.95
CA GLN A 13 35.59 32.51 57.99
C GLN A 13 36.38 32.57 56.67
N LYS A 14 37.13 33.67 56.54
CA LYS A 14 38.14 34.10 55.54
C LYS A 14 39.23 34.84 56.35
N PRO A 15 40.40 35.30 55.80
CA PRO A 15 41.08 34.99 54.53
C PRO A 15 42.59 34.67 54.72
N GLY A 16 43.36 34.51 53.62
CA GLY A 16 44.84 34.40 53.61
C GLY A 16 45.44 34.75 52.24
N ALA A 17 46.69 35.23 52.18
CA ALA A 17 47.25 35.98 51.03
C ALA A 17 48.20 35.19 50.07
N ALA A 18 48.55 35.82 48.94
CA ALA A 18 49.53 35.38 47.91
C ALA A 18 51.01 35.49 48.43
N VAL A 19 52.13 35.19 47.75
CA VAL A 19 52.63 35.17 46.34
C VAL A 19 53.83 34.15 46.33
N PRO A 20 54.36 33.50 45.25
CA PRO A 20 54.52 33.94 43.85
C PRO A 20 54.36 32.84 42.75
N LYS A 21 55.06 32.97 41.60
CA LYS A 21 55.06 32.14 40.37
C LYS A 21 56.51 31.93 39.87
N PRO A 22 56.85 30.80 39.22
CA PRO A 22 57.77 30.83 38.07
C PRO A 22 57.18 30.12 36.83
N ALA A 23 57.97 29.95 35.76
CA ALA A 23 57.46 29.97 34.39
C ALA A 23 57.76 28.74 33.49
N ALA A 24 56.97 28.67 32.41
CA ALA A 24 57.25 28.18 31.05
C ALA A 24 57.29 26.67 30.71
N SER A 25 56.60 26.36 29.58
CA SER A 25 56.79 25.22 28.64
C SER A 25 56.57 23.78 29.15
N ALA A 26 55.96 22.86 28.40
CA ALA A 26 55.29 22.93 27.08
C ALA A 26 54.30 21.76 26.89
N ASP A 27 53.52 21.83 25.80
CA ASP A 27 52.85 20.77 25.03
C ASP A 27 51.82 19.84 25.72
N GLY A 28 50.58 19.96 25.24
CA GLY A 28 49.43 19.18 25.67
C GLY A 28 48.12 19.71 25.10
N GLU A 29 48.03 19.83 23.77
CA GLU A 29 46.84 20.29 23.05
C GLU A 29 45.68 19.29 23.24
N ALA A 30 44.80 19.55 24.20
CA ALA A 30 43.51 18.86 24.27
C ALA A 30 42.62 19.34 23.12
N PRO A 31 41.87 18.46 22.43
CA PRO A 31 41.05 18.85 21.30
C PRO A 31 39.99 19.86 21.76
N LYS A 32 40.00 21.05 21.16
CA LYS A 32 38.95 22.04 21.39
C LYS A 32 37.60 21.45 21.03
N GLU A 33 36.65 21.50 21.96
CA GLU A 33 35.22 21.47 21.60
C GLU A 33 34.96 22.58 20.58
N PRO A 34 34.14 22.34 19.54
CA PRO A 34 33.86 23.36 18.54
C PRO A 34 33.18 24.56 19.22
N GLU A 35 33.84 25.72 19.19
CA GLU A 35 33.31 26.96 19.74
C GLU A 35 31.97 27.29 19.05
N ALA A 36 30.87 27.28 19.80
CA ALA A 36 29.55 27.57 19.28
C ALA A 36 29.54 28.93 18.56
N PRO A 37 28.90 29.06 17.38
CA PRO A 37 28.92 30.28 16.59
C PRO A 37 28.41 31.47 17.42
N LYS A 38 29.11 32.60 17.33
CA LYS A 38 28.88 33.77 18.19
C LYS A 38 27.47 34.33 17.98
N PHE A 39 26.60 33.99 18.93
CA PHE A 39 25.20 34.37 19.08
C PHE A 39 24.71 35.55 18.23
N PHE A 40 23.76 35.25 17.35
CA PHE A 40 22.69 36.20 17.04
C PHE A 40 21.92 36.48 18.32
N GLN A 41 22.15 37.65 18.93
CA GLN A 41 21.25 38.14 19.96
C GLN A 41 19.86 38.31 19.33
N LEU A 42 18.84 37.77 20.00
CA LEU A 42 17.44 38.12 19.73
C LEU A 42 17.33 39.63 19.83
N THR A 43 17.14 40.29 18.69
CA THR A 43 16.53 41.62 18.67
C THR A 43 15.12 41.50 19.24
N SER A 44 14.59 42.61 19.77
CA SER A 44 13.36 42.66 20.56
C SER A 44 12.08 42.51 19.73
N GLU A 45 12.04 41.51 18.85
CA GLU A 45 10.98 41.21 17.90
C GLU A 45 10.15 40.04 18.46
N ASP A 46 8.92 40.35 18.89
CA ASP A 46 8.01 39.36 19.48
C ASP A 46 7.38 38.45 18.39
N GLU A 47 6.82 37.31 18.81
CA GLU A 47 6.04 36.42 17.94
C GLU A 47 4.92 37.18 17.19
N GLY A 48 4.83 36.98 15.88
CA GLY A 48 3.81 37.62 15.04
C GLY A 48 4.15 39.06 14.64
N THR A 49 5.33 39.59 14.99
CA THR A 49 5.79 40.90 14.50
C THR A 49 5.91 40.87 12.97
N ALA A 50 5.32 41.86 12.31
CA ALA A 50 5.54 42.14 10.90
C ALA A 50 6.83 42.96 10.73
N LEU A 51 7.69 42.50 9.82
CA LEU A 51 9.03 43.01 9.56
C LEU A 51 9.20 43.28 8.06
N ASP A 52 10.07 44.22 7.70
CA ASP A 52 10.61 44.33 6.34
C ASP A 52 12.09 43.96 6.39
N ILE A 53 12.45 42.83 5.78
CA ILE A 53 13.75 42.16 6.00
C ILE A 53 14.57 42.21 4.71
N ALA A 54 15.86 42.53 4.81
CA ALA A 54 16.78 42.47 3.67
C ALA A 54 16.86 41.04 3.11
N LEU A 55 16.81 40.88 1.78
CA LEU A 55 16.78 39.55 1.16
C LEU A 55 18.04 38.72 1.41
N ASP A 56 19.14 39.36 1.80
CA ASP A 56 20.41 38.73 2.14
C ASP A 56 20.52 38.33 3.63
N ASP A 57 19.62 38.83 4.49
CA ASP A 57 19.51 38.42 5.90
C ASP A 57 18.62 37.16 6.10
N ILE A 58 18.19 36.52 5.00
CA ILE A 58 17.31 35.35 4.98
C ILE A 58 18.00 34.19 4.27
N THR A 59 18.17 33.06 4.98
CA THR A 59 18.60 31.77 4.42
C THR A 59 17.37 30.91 4.10
N PRO A 60 17.32 30.20 2.95
CA PRO A 60 16.25 29.24 2.64
C PRO A 60 16.23 28.09 3.66
N ASN A 61 15.11 27.40 3.80
CA ASN A 61 15.01 26.33 4.81
C ASN A 61 15.78 25.07 4.37
N PRO A 62 16.73 24.53 5.16
CA PRO A 62 17.44 23.29 4.81
C PRO A 62 16.50 22.09 4.60
N PHE A 63 15.35 22.07 5.25
CA PHE A 63 14.35 21.00 5.13
C PHE A 63 13.37 21.19 3.96
N ASN A 64 13.44 22.29 3.20
CA ASN A 64 12.60 22.50 2.03
C ASN A 64 13.27 21.93 0.77
N ASP A 65 13.03 20.65 0.51
CA ASP A 65 13.54 19.88 -0.63
C ASP A 65 12.77 20.09 -1.94
N ARG A 66 11.80 21.01 -1.96
CA ARG A 66 10.93 21.25 -3.12
C ARG A 66 11.69 21.96 -4.24
N ASP A 67 11.72 21.36 -5.43
CA ASP A 67 11.99 22.12 -6.67
C ASP A 67 10.98 23.27 -6.81
N ILE A 68 11.53 24.49 -6.82
CA ILE A 68 10.77 25.75 -6.78
C ILE A 68 10.19 26.07 -8.16
N GLY A 69 10.76 25.47 -9.22
CA GLY A 69 10.42 25.73 -10.61
C GLY A 69 10.67 27.18 -11.01
N ASP A 70 10.07 27.60 -12.12
CA ASP A 70 10.12 28.98 -12.55
C ASP A 70 9.29 29.89 -11.60
N VAL A 71 9.85 31.07 -11.35
CA VAL A 71 9.25 32.15 -10.54
C VAL A 71 8.94 33.40 -11.36
N THR A 72 9.29 33.44 -12.66
CA THR A 72 9.14 34.62 -13.53
C THR A 72 7.71 35.17 -13.55
N GLN A 73 6.70 34.32 -13.80
CA GLN A 73 5.28 34.74 -13.76
C GLN A 73 4.83 35.25 -12.38
N LEU A 74 5.38 34.68 -11.30
CA LEU A 74 5.07 35.14 -9.93
C LEU A 74 5.77 36.48 -9.64
N ALA A 75 6.97 36.69 -10.17
CA ALA A 75 7.67 37.96 -10.11
C ALA A 75 6.91 39.05 -10.88
N GLU A 76 6.46 38.78 -12.10
CA GLU A 76 5.62 39.70 -12.88
C GLU A 76 4.33 40.09 -12.14
N SER A 77 3.64 39.13 -11.52
CA SER A 77 2.44 39.41 -10.72
C SER A 77 2.75 40.22 -9.45
N ILE A 78 3.85 39.92 -8.73
CA ILE A 78 4.29 40.70 -7.57
C ILE A 78 4.74 42.12 -7.97
N ASP A 79 5.17 42.35 -9.21
CA ASP A 79 5.51 43.68 -9.70
C ASP A 79 4.27 44.52 -10.07
N GLN A 80 3.18 43.87 -10.48
CA GLN A 80 1.91 44.52 -10.84
C GLN A 80 0.98 44.74 -9.64
N ASP A 81 0.77 43.71 -8.81
CA ASP A 81 -0.26 43.68 -7.75
C ASP A 81 0.32 43.81 -6.32
N ASP A 82 1.65 43.87 -6.20
CA ASP A 82 2.44 43.78 -4.97
C ASP A 82 2.26 42.47 -4.17
N LEU A 83 3.00 42.33 -3.06
CA LEU A 83 3.03 41.10 -2.27
C LEU A 83 1.76 40.93 -1.41
N LEU A 84 0.73 40.28 -1.96
CA LEU A 84 -0.54 39.99 -1.28
C LEU A 84 -0.42 39.14 0.01
N GLN A 85 0.66 38.38 0.17
CA GLN A 85 0.93 37.57 1.36
C GLN A 85 2.41 37.64 1.73
N GLU A 86 2.70 38.21 2.90
CA GLU A 86 4.04 38.22 3.51
C GLU A 86 4.61 36.82 3.68
N ILE A 87 5.94 36.70 3.60
CA ILE A 87 6.63 35.44 3.92
C ILE A 87 6.61 35.20 5.43
N THR A 88 6.93 34.00 5.88
CA THR A 88 7.14 33.73 7.31
C THR A 88 8.59 33.34 7.54
N VAL A 89 9.21 33.94 8.55
CA VAL A 89 10.60 33.65 8.96
C VAL A 89 10.66 33.26 10.43
N MET A 90 11.78 32.66 10.82
CA MET A 90 12.15 32.39 12.20
C MET A 90 13.58 32.90 12.42
N HIS A 91 13.91 33.30 13.65
CA HIS A 91 15.29 33.63 13.99
C HIS A 91 16.17 32.39 13.84
N THR A 92 17.39 32.59 13.32
CA THR A 92 18.39 31.53 13.22
C THR A 92 18.70 30.92 14.58
N SER A 93 18.73 31.71 15.66
CA SER A 93 18.91 31.20 17.03
C SER A 93 17.84 30.17 17.43
N ALA A 94 16.56 30.44 17.17
CA ALA A 94 15.47 29.53 17.49
C ALA A 94 15.44 28.27 16.60
N PHE A 95 15.92 28.38 15.36
CA PHE A 95 16.10 27.21 14.49
C PHE A 95 17.24 26.31 14.99
N VAL A 96 18.40 26.89 15.27
CA VAL A 96 19.62 26.19 15.71
C VAL A 96 19.47 25.57 17.10
N GLU A 97 18.62 26.13 17.97
CA GLU A 97 18.25 25.52 19.26
C GLU A 97 17.61 24.12 19.09
N HIS A 98 16.87 23.89 18.01
CA HIS A 98 16.16 22.64 17.74
C HIS A 98 16.83 21.74 16.68
N TRP A 99 17.60 22.32 15.76
CA TRP A 99 18.22 21.61 14.63
C TRP A 99 19.71 22.00 14.48
N PRO A 100 20.55 21.78 15.51
CA PRO A 100 21.95 22.21 15.52
C PRO A 100 22.79 21.56 14.41
N GLU A 101 22.42 20.37 13.95
CA GLU A 101 23.08 19.66 12.85
C GLU A 101 22.85 20.31 11.48
N GLN A 102 21.81 21.14 11.32
CA GLN A 102 21.55 21.93 10.11
C GLN A 102 22.13 23.35 10.19
N ALA A 103 22.82 23.70 11.28
CA ALA A 103 23.28 25.06 11.56
C ALA A 103 24.56 25.47 10.82
N ALA A 104 25.35 24.50 10.33
CA ALA A 104 26.74 24.71 9.91
C ALA A 104 26.92 25.78 8.83
N ASP A 105 25.99 25.85 7.87
CA ASP A 105 26.06 26.76 6.73
C ASP A 105 25.19 28.03 6.89
N ILE A 106 24.49 28.20 8.02
CA ILE A 106 23.53 29.29 8.22
C ILE A 106 24.22 30.51 8.85
N THR A 107 24.56 31.50 8.02
CA THR A 107 25.25 32.74 8.44
C THR A 107 24.35 33.97 8.53
N THR A 108 23.05 33.84 8.24
CA THR A 108 22.08 34.96 8.23
C THR A 108 21.28 35.06 9.53
N LYS A 109 20.65 36.22 9.79
CA LYS A 109 19.85 36.47 11.00
C LYS A 109 18.55 35.66 11.05
N TYR A 110 17.93 35.41 9.90
CA TYR A 110 16.69 34.67 9.78
C TYR A 110 16.82 33.45 8.87
N VAL A 111 16.03 32.42 9.19
CA VAL A 111 15.76 31.27 8.33
C VAL A 111 14.31 31.35 7.86
N LEU A 112 14.08 31.06 6.59
CA LEU A 112 12.74 31.04 6.02
C LEU A 112 11.92 29.88 6.58
N ALA A 113 10.68 30.16 7.01
CA ALA A 113 9.70 29.13 7.38
C ALA A 113 8.75 28.83 6.21
N PHE A 114 8.10 29.85 5.64
CA PHE A 114 7.14 29.70 4.54
C PHE A 114 7.28 30.78 3.47
N GLY A 115 6.92 30.45 2.23
CA GLY A 115 6.81 31.41 1.13
C GLY A 115 8.01 31.50 0.18
N GLU A 116 8.84 30.45 0.05
CA GLU A 116 10.10 30.55 -0.71
C GLU A 116 9.97 30.97 -2.18
N ARG A 117 8.87 30.61 -2.86
CA ARG A 117 8.59 31.12 -4.23
C ARG A 117 8.51 32.66 -4.24
N ARG A 118 7.93 33.28 -3.21
CA ARG A 118 7.80 34.75 -3.10
C ARG A 118 9.14 35.42 -2.76
N TRP A 119 9.94 34.82 -1.86
CA TRP A 119 11.30 35.28 -1.57
C TRP A 119 12.21 35.21 -2.80
N ARG A 120 12.18 34.11 -3.56
CA ARG A 120 12.94 34.01 -4.83
C ARG A 120 12.40 34.96 -5.91
N ALA A 121 11.10 35.20 -5.98
CA ALA A 121 10.52 36.21 -6.88
C ALA A 121 10.99 37.64 -6.52
N HIS A 122 11.04 38.02 -5.24
CA HIS A 122 11.64 39.30 -4.81
C HIS A 122 13.12 39.40 -5.19
N LYS A 123 13.91 38.32 -5.05
CA LYS A 123 15.31 38.28 -5.52
C LYS A 123 15.40 38.42 -7.05
N HIS A 124 14.49 37.79 -7.80
CA HIS A 124 14.44 37.89 -9.26
C HIS A 124 14.10 39.32 -9.74
N LEU A 125 13.19 40.02 -9.05
CA LEU A 125 12.87 41.44 -9.30
C LEU A 125 13.97 42.41 -8.86
N GLY A 126 15.04 41.95 -8.20
CA GLY A 126 16.08 42.83 -7.65
C GLY A 126 15.59 43.75 -6.52
N ARG A 127 14.47 43.42 -5.85
CA ARG A 127 14.02 44.13 -4.65
C ARG A 127 15.06 43.96 -3.55
N LYS A 128 15.18 44.94 -2.64
CA LYS A 128 16.16 44.88 -1.53
C LYS A 128 15.62 44.18 -0.29
N THR A 129 14.32 44.34 -0.04
CA THR A 129 13.62 43.85 1.14
C THR A 129 12.36 43.06 0.77
N ILE A 130 11.79 42.38 1.77
CA ILE A 130 10.53 41.66 1.67
C ILE A 130 9.74 41.74 2.99
N PRO A 131 8.41 42.00 2.94
CA PRO A 131 7.52 41.89 4.09
C PRO A 131 7.45 40.44 4.62
N ALA A 132 7.62 40.29 5.93
CA ALA A 132 7.72 39.01 6.61
C ALA A 132 7.10 39.01 8.02
N THR A 133 6.37 37.95 8.40
CA THR A 133 6.04 37.69 9.81
C THR A 133 7.13 36.87 10.50
N LEU A 134 7.50 37.24 11.72
CA LEU A 134 8.33 36.43 12.60
C LEU A 134 7.51 35.36 13.35
N ARG A 135 7.91 34.08 13.26
CA ARG A 135 7.31 32.94 14.00
C ARG A 135 8.35 31.88 14.40
N ASN A 136 9.06 32.13 15.49
CA ASN A 136 9.98 31.18 16.12
C ASN A 136 9.25 29.95 16.69
N THR A 137 7.98 30.09 17.09
CA THR A 137 7.13 28.97 17.54
C THR A 137 6.93 27.84 16.51
N VAL A 138 7.33 28.05 15.24
CA VAL A 138 7.32 27.03 14.19
C VAL A 138 8.63 26.21 14.18
N ALA A 139 9.75 26.76 14.64
CA ALA A 139 11.07 26.12 14.59
C ALA A 139 11.12 24.65 15.09
N PRO A 140 10.57 24.27 16.26
CA PRO A 140 10.63 22.87 16.73
C PRO A 140 9.81 21.88 15.89
N LYS A 141 8.92 22.38 15.01
CA LYS A 141 8.03 21.57 14.17
C LYS A 141 8.18 21.86 12.67
N ILE A 142 9.16 22.68 12.27
CA ILE A 142 9.23 23.23 10.91
C ILE A 142 9.30 22.12 9.85
N ARG A 143 10.07 21.07 10.11
CA ARG A 143 10.17 19.88 9.25
C ARG A 143 8.82 19.16 9.05
N ARG A 144 8.03 19.02 10.13
CA ARG A 144 6.68 18.46 10.10
C ARG A 144 5.73 19.32 9.29
N VAL A 145 5.73 20.63 9.54
CA VAL A 145 4.78 21.56 8.89
C VAL A 145 5.10 21.72 7.40
N LEU A 146 6.38 21.77 7.01
CA LEU A 146 6.79 21.74 5.60
C LEU A 146 6.38 20.44 4.91
N PHE A 147 6.57 19.29 5.57
CA PHE A 147 6.10 18.01 5.01
C PHE A 147 4.57 17.98 4.89
N ALA A 148 3.83 18.42 5.91
CA ALA A 148 2.37 18.49 5.89
C ALA A 148 1.84 19.42 4.77
N GLU A 149 2.48 20.58 4.56
CA GLU A 149 2.13 21.51 3.48
C GLU A 149 2.41 20.91 2.09
N ASN A 150 3.49 20.13 1.93
CA ASN A 150 3.83 19.47 0.67
C ASN A 150 2.91 18.25 0.39
N PHE A 151 2.64 17.43 1.41
CA PHE A 151 1.81 16.22 1.34
C PHE A 151 0.42 16.48 0.75
N HIS A 152 -0.19 17.63 1.04
CA HIS A 152 -1.51 18.01 0.53
C HIS A 152 -1.49 18.67 -0.87
N ARG A 153 -0.32 18.86 -1.50
CA ARG A 153 -0.16 19.68 -2.73
C ARG A 153 0.43 18.93 -3.92
N LYS A 154 1.25 17.91 -3.69
CA LYS A 154 1.73 17.00 -4.74
C LYS A 154 1.24 15.59 -4.44
N GLN A 155 0.93 14.82 -5.47
CA GLN A 155 0.92 13.36 -5.33
C GLN A 155 2.38 12.92 -5.16
N LEU A 156 2.82 12.80 -3.90
CA LEU A 156 4.08 12.15 -3.57
C LEU A 156 3.99 10.68 -4.01
N SER A 157 5.11 10.11 -4.45
CA SER A 157 5.13 8.68 -4.74
C SER A 157 4.95 7.86 -3.44
N PRO A 158 4.45 6.62 -3.53
CA PRO A 158 4.27 5.76 -2.36
C PRO A 158 5.53 5.57 -1.51
N VAL A 159 6.73 5.55 -2.12
CA VAL A 159 7.98 5.38 -1.38
C VAL A 159 8.50 6.73 -0.86
N GLU A 160 8.27 7.86 -1.55
CA GLU A 160 8.54 9.19 -1.00
C GLU A 160 7.74 9.46 0.29
N GLU A 161 6.43 9.16 0.28
CA GLU A 161 5.60 9.22 1.49
C GLU A 161 6.20 8.37 2.62
N ALA A 162 6.60 7.14 2.30
CA ALA A 162 7.19 6.21 3.26
C ALA A 162 8.52 6.74 3.83
N ARG A 163 9.41 7.27 2.99
CA ARG A 163 10.69 7.88 3.41
C ARG A 163 10.44 9.02 4.41
N LYS A 164 9.45 9.88 4.14
CA LYS A 164 9.07 10.99 5.03
C LYS A 164 8.42 10.50 6.33
N PHE A 165 7.58 9.47 6.28
CA PHE A 165 7.04 8.84 7.50
C PHE A 165 8.14 8.21 8.36
N ARG A 166 9.18 7.62 7.75
CA ARG A 166 10.33 7.07 8.48
C ARG A 166 11.10 8.15 9.23
N VAL A 167 11.32 9.30 8.60
CA VAL A 167 11.95 10.48 9.25
C VAL A 167 11.12 10.91 10.48
N LEU A 168 9.80 11.10 10.33
CA LEU A 168 8.92 11.45 11.45
C LEU A 168 8.91 10.40 12.58
N HIS A 169 8.94 9.12 12.22
CA HIS A 169 8.85 8.04 13.20
C HIS A 169 10.16 7.79 13.94
N VAL A 170 11.27 7.68 13.20
CA VAL A 170 12.57 7.25 13.72
C VAL A 170 13.38 8.43 14.27
N GLU A 171 13.46 9.54 13.54
CA GLU A 171 14.28 10.69 13.97
C GLU A 171 13.52 11.60 14.94
N GLU A 172 12.21 11.77 14.76
CA GLU A 172 11.39 12.65 15.61
C GLU A 172 10.56 11.91 16.67
N GLY A 173 10.68 10.58 16.73
CA GLY A 173 10.01 9.75 17.73
C GLY A 173 8.48 9.76 17.68
N MET A 174 7.86 10.20 16.58
CA MET A 174 6.39 10.29 16.48
C MET A 174 5.77 8.89 16.32
N SER A 175 4.79 8.57 17.15
CA SER A 175 3.97 7.37 16.94
C SER A 175 3.11 7.50 15.68
N TYR A 176 2.73 6.37 15.07
CA TYR A 176 1.87 6.37 13.87
C TYR A 176 0.55 7.14 14.08
N ARG A 177 -0.01 7.14 15.30
CA ARG A 177 -1.21 7.94 15.64
C ARG A 177 -0.95 9.45 15.61
N GLN A 178 0.22 9.91 16.04
CA GLN A 178 0.59 11.32 15.98
C GLN A 178 0.84 11.76 14.53
N ILE A 179 1.51 10.94 13.72
CA ILE A 179 1.71 11.18 12.27
C ILE A 179 0.36 11.33 11.56
N VAL A 180 -0.57 10.40 11.83
CA VAL A 180 -1.96 10.44 11.30
C VAL A 180 -2.70 11.70 11.71
N SER A 181 -2.58 12.13 12.98
CA SER A 181 -3.26 13.32 13.48
C SER A 181 -2.70 14.62 12.90
N GLU A 182 -1.38 14.71 12.72
CA GLU A 182 -0.70 15.89 12.17
C GLU A 182 -1.01 16.06 10.67
N LEU A 183 -1.03 14.94 9.93
CA LEU A 183 -1.20 14.89 8.47
C LEU A 183 -2.65 14.61 8.03
N LYS A 184 -3.60 14.48 8.96
CA LYS A 184 -5.02 14.19 8.73
C LYS A 184 -5.27 12.94 7.86
N LEU A 185 -4.51 11.87 8.12
CA LEU A 185 -4.60 10.61 7.37
C LEU A 185 -5.76 9.73 7.84
N THR A 186 -6.10 8.71 7.05
CA THR A 186 -7.20 7.76 7.33
C THR A 186 -6.94 6.85 8.54
N GLY A 187 -5.69 6.54 8.88
CA GLY A 187 -5.38 5.75 10.08
C GLY A 187 -3.94 5.24 10.17
N PRO A 188 -3.52 4.70 11.34
CA PRO A 188 -2.15 4.25 11.57
C PRO A 188 -1.73 3.09 10.66
N ASN A 189 -2.69 2.31 10.17
CA ASN A 189 -2.45 1.26 9.17
C ASN A 189 -1.95 1.82 7.83
N TYR A 190 -2.31 3.05 7.46
CA TYR A 190 -1.79 3.69 6.24
C TYR A 190 -0.29 3.96 6.39
N VAL A 191 0.11 4.56 7.52
CA VAL A 191 1.51 4.84 7.84
C VAL A 191 2.35 3.56 7.90
N ALA A 192 1.85 2.51 8.57
CA ALA A 192 2.52 1.21 8.62
C ALA A 192 2.71 0.59 7.23
N ARG A 193 1.64 0.49 6.42
CA ARG A 193 1.70 -0.07 5.05
C ARG A 193 2.63 0.70 4.11
N ARG A 194 2.79 2.01 4.32
CA ARG A 194 3.75 2.84 3.59
C ARG A 194 5.17 2.54 4.04
N LEU A 195 5.44 2.58 5.36
CA LEU A 195 6.76 2.24 5.92
C LEU A 195 7.25 0.86 5.47
N GLU A 196 6.35 -0.12 5.39
CA GLU A 196 6.65 -1.47 4.88
C GLU A 196 7.30 -1.47 3.49
N LEU A 197 7.04 -0.46 2.63
CA LEU A 197 7.62 -0.36 1.29
C LEU A 197 9.13 -0.07 1.30
N LEU A 198 9.67 0.51 2.37
CA LEU A 198 11.12 0.81 2.49
C LEU A 198 11.97 -0.43 2.72
N GLU A 199 11.34 -1.56 3.03
CA GLU A 199 11.97 -2.88 3.22
C GLU A 199 11.89 -3.75 1.95
N LEU A 200 11.33 -3.24 0.85
CA LEU A 200 11.38 -3.89 -0.46
C LEU A 200 12.78 -3.78 -1.08
N ALA A 201 13.09 -4.69 -2.00
CA ALA A 201 14.24 -4.58 -2.89
C ALA A 201 14.32 -3.18 -3.55
N PRO A 202 15.50 -2.52 -3.63
CA PRO A 202 15.61 -1.17 -4.16
C PRO A 202 15.03 -0.99 -5.57
N ALA A 203 15.19 -1.98 -6.45
CA ALA A 203 14.62 -1.96 -7.79
C ALA A 203 13.08 -1.93 -7.77
N LEU A 204 12.43 -2.64 -6.83
CA LEU A 204 10.97 -2.57 -6.66
C LEU A 204 10.52 -1.22 -6.10
N GLN A 205 11.31 -0.59 -5.23
CA GLN A 205 11.02 0.77 -4.77
C GLN A 205 11.04 1.76 -5.94
N GLU A 206 12.03 1.67 -6.82
CA GLU A 206 12.12 2.51 -8.02
C GLU A 206 10.99 2.25 -9.02
N ILE A 207 10.59 0.99 -9.23
CA ILE A 207 9.43 0.64 -10.06
C ILE A 207 8.13 1.23 -9.49
N ILE A 208 7.94 1.21 -8.17
CA ILE A 208 6.75 1.79 -7.50
C ILE A 208 6.75 3.34 -7.55
N ASP A 209 7.94 3.96 -7.59
CA ASP A 209 8.10 5.42 -7.71
C ASP A 209 7.92 5.92 -9.15
N THR A 210 8.29 5.13 -10.16
CA THR A 210 8.34 5.54 -11.57
C THR A 210 7.15 5.05 -12.40
N GLU A 211 6.74 3.79 -12.27
CA GLU A 211 5.51 3.30 -12.87
C GLU A 211 4.32 3.70 -11.99
N HIS A 212 3.19 4.08 -12.60
CA HIS A 212 1.88 3.97 -11.94
C HIS A 212 1.46 2.47 -11.88
N GLY A 213 2.41 1.62 -11.47
CA GLY A 213 2.41 0.17 -11.60
C GLY A 213 1.43 -0.52 -10.64
N PRO A 214 1.29 -1.86 -10.74
CA PRO A 214 0.27 -2.60 -10.01
C PRO A 214 0.38 -2.36 -8.50
N GLY A 215 -0.64 -1.67 -7.98
CA GLY A 215 -0.45 -0.79 -6.84
C GLY A 215 0.00 -1.50 -5.56
N VAL A 216 0.96 -0.87 -4.86
CA VAL A 216 1.27 -0.88 -3.41
C VAL A 216 0.96 -2.16 -2.65
N THR A 217 -0.33 -2.51 -2.55
CA THR A 217 -0.86 -3.79 -2.10
C THR A 217 -0.09 -4.99 -2.67
N LEU A 218 0.21 -5.04 -3.97
CA LEU A 218 0.93 -6.15 -4.58
C LEU A 218 2.34 -6.29 -4.02
N ALA A 219 3.14 -5.22 -4.11
CA ALA A 219 4.52 -5.21 -3.61
C ALA A 219 4.60 -5.57 -2.12
N ARG A 220 3.70 -5.00 -1.30
CA ARG A 220 3.57 -5.35 0.11
C ARG A 220 3.25 -6.84 0.33
N ASN A 221 2.40 -7.43 -0.50
CA ASN A 221 2.07 -8.85 -0.42
C ASN A 221 3.22 -9.77 -0.91
N ILE A 222 4.09 -9.29 -1.80
CA ILE A 222 5.35 -9.97 -2.20
C ILE A 222 6.32 -9.97 -1.01
N LYS A 223 6.60 -8.80 -0.43
CA LYS A 223 7.44 -8.65 0.78
C LYS A 223 6.98 -9.57 1.93
N ALA A 224 5.66 -9.69 2.14
CA ALA A 224 5.10 -10.53 3.19
C ALA A 224 5.36 -12.05 2.99
N ARG A 225 5.92 -12.47 1.85
CA ARG A 225 6.14 -13.88 1.48
C ARG A 225 7.59 -14.19 1.11
N LEU A 226 8.33 -13.20 0.62
CA LEU A 226 9.69 -13.31 0.13
C LEU A 226 10.53 -12.22 0.80
N THR A 227 11.50 -12.64 1.60
CA THR A 227 12.42 -11.74 2.31
C THR A 227 13.66 -11.40 1.48
N ASP A 228 14.04 -12.26 0.53
CA ASP A 228 15.21 -12.03 -0.31
C ASP A 228 14.91 -11.02 -1.45
N PRO A 229 15.78 -10.01 -1.69
CA PRO A 229 15.54 -9.01 -2.73
C PRO A 229 15.46 -9.57 -4.16
N GLU A 230 16.24 -10.59 -4.53
CA GLU A 230 16.21 -11.18 -5.87
C GLU A 230 14.97 -12.05 -6.07
N GLU A 231 14.53 -12.75 -5.02
CA GLU A 231 13.25 -13.46 -5.00
C GLU A 231 12.07 -12.48 -5.18
N GLN A 232 12.08 -11.34 -4.48
CA GLN A 232 11.03 -10.32 -4.62
C GLN A 232 10.96 -9.75 -6.04
N ILE A 233 12.11 -9.45 -6.66
CA ILE A 233 12.18 -8.93 -8.04
C ILE A 233 11.67 -9.99 -9.04
N ARG A 234 12.16 -11.23 -8.95
CA ARG A 234 11.71 -12.32 -9.83
C ARG A 234 10.21 -12.60 -9.67
N ALA A 235 9.69 -12.58 -8.45
CA ALA A 235 8.25 -12.74 -8.23
C ALA A 235 7.44 -11.59 -8.86
N TRP A 236 7.94 -10.36 -8.84
CA TRP A 236 7.30 -9.23 -9.51
C TRP A 236 7.29 -9.38 -11.04
N GLU A 237 8.42 -9.75 -11.64
CA GLU A 237 8.55 -10.00 -13.08
C GLU A 237 7.60 -11.11 -13.54
N LEU A 238 7.59 -12.25 -12.84
CA LEU A 238 6.63 -13.34 -13.06
C LEU A 238 5.16 -12.89 -12.98
N ILE A 239 4.85 -11.93 -12.10
CA ILE A 239 3.47 -11.42 -11.97
C ILE A 239 3.09 -10.48 -13.10
N ARG A 240 4.02 -9.61 -13.50
CA ARG A 240 3.82 -8.61 -14.56
C ARG A 240 3.84 -9.22 -15.96
N ASP A 241 4.84 -10.05 -16.24
CA ASP A 241 5.23 -10.44 -17.60
C ASP A 241 4.68 -11.81 -18.00
N GLU A 242 4.70 -12.81 -17.10
CA GLU A 242 4.08 -14.13 -17.32
C GLU A 242 2.61 -14.17 -16.89
N GLY A 243 2.14 -13.13 -16.20
CA GLY A 243 0.75 -13.03 -15.80
C GLY A 243 0.36 -13.97 -14.65
N LEU A 244 1.28 -14.20 -13.71
CA LEU A 244 0.98 -14.94 -12.49
C LEU A 244 0.41 -13.98 -11.44
N ASN A 245 -0.55 -14.41 -10.64
CA ASN A 245 -0.72 -13.86 -9.29
C ASN A 245 0.37 -14.40 -8.36
N LEU A 246 0.43 -13.75 -7.22
CA LEU A 246 1.39 -13.90 -6.15
C LEU A 246 1.98 -15.30 -5.85
N SER A 247 1.25 -16.42 -5.78
CA SER A 247 1.92 -17.71 -5.40
C SER A 247 2.36 -18.63 -6.53
N GLN A 248 1.85 -18.63 -7.76
CA GLN A 248 2.69 -19.32 -8.77
C GLN A 248 3.99 -18.54 -8.89
N ALA A 249 3.97 -17.21 -8.76
CA ALA A 249 5.19 -16.44 -8.62
C ALA A 249 6.04 -16.83 -7.38
N VAL A 250 5.54 -16.80 -6.13
CA VAL A 250 6.41 -17.18 -4.99
C VAL A 250 6.75 -18.66 -4.94
N ASP A 251 5.87 -19.56 -5.36
CA ASP A 251 6.13 -21.01 -5.41
C ASP A 251 7.18 -21.28 -6.50
N GLN A 252 7.04 -20.74 -7.71
CA GLN A 252 8.02 -20.87 -8.80
C GLN A 252 9.37 -20.25 -8.43
N VAL A 253 9.39 -19.11 -7.74
CA VAL A 253 10.62 -18.53 -7.19
C VAL A 253 11.26 -19.46 -6.14
N ARG A 254 10.49 -19.97 -5.17
CA ARG A 254 10.98 -20.88 -4.11
C ARG A 254 11.40 -22.26 -4.63
N TYR A 255 10.82 -22.75 -5.73
CA TYR A 255 11.15 -24.04 -6.34
C TYR A 255 12.21 -23.93 -7.44
N THR A 256 12.67 -22.73 -7.79
CA THR A 256 13.80 -22.55 -8.71
C THR A 256 15.09 -22.45 -7.90
N ASP A 257 15.74 -23.60 -7.67
CA ASP A 257 17.15 -23.63 -7.24
C ASP A 257 18.00 -22.71 -8.14
N PRO A 258 19.03 -22.04 -7.60
CA PRO A 258 19.85 -21.12 -8.38
C PRO A 258 20.53 -21.87 -9.52
N VAL A 259 20.22 -21.48 -10.76
CA VAL A 259 20.96 -21.93 -11.94
C VAL A 259 22.43 -21.53 -11.74
N PRO A 260 23.39 -22.48 -11.71
CA PRO A 260 24.79 -22.11 -11.58
C PRO A 260 25.22 -21.36 -12.85
N LEU A 261 25.62 -20.10 -12.70
CA LEU A 261 26.35 -19.38 -13.75
C LEU A 261 27.79 -19.89 -13.79
N GLY A 262 28.23 -20.29 -15.00
CA GLY A 262 29.59 -20.79 -15.27
C GLY A 262 29.62 -22.33 -15.33
N ASP A 263 30.20 -22.96 -16.35
CA ASP A 263 31.47 -22.58 -16.96
C ASP A 263 31.48 -22.59 -18.51
N THR A 264 32.40 -21.79 -19.06
CA THR A 264 32.79 -21.77 -20.47
C THR A 264 34.18 -22.39 -20.65
N GLN A 265 34.35 -23.22 -21.69
CA GLN A 265 35.62 -23.85 -22.12
C GLN A 265 36.07 -25.03 -21.21
N THR A 266 36.70 -26.10 -21.70
CA THR A 266 37.37 -26.39 -22.99
C THR A 266 37.21 -27.87 -23.38
N ASP A 267 37.41 -28.19 -24.66
CA ASP A 267 37.69 -29.57 -25.11
C ASP A 267 38.95 -30.15 -24.44
N GLU A 268 38.94 -31.43 -24.07
CA GLU A 268 40.05 -32.35 -24.38
C GLU A 268 39.61 -33.83 -24.31
N GLN A 269 40.25 -34.69 -25.11
CA GLN A 269 39.88 -36.09 -25.31
C GLN A 269 40.69 -37.03 -24.39
N SER A 270 40.09 -38.13 -23.94
CA SER A 270 40.81 -39.42 -23.83
C SER A 270 39.85 -40.62 -23.69
N ASP A 271 40.19 -41.72 -24.37
CA ASP A 271 39.48 -43.00 -24.34
C ASP A 271 39.56 -43.74 -22.98
N GLY A 272 38.66 -44.69 -22.72
CA GLY A 272 38.88 -45.69 -21.65
C GLY A 272 37.65 -46.40 -21.07
N ASP A 273 37.09 -47.33 -21.86
CA ASP A 273 36.39 -48.60 -21.54
C ASP A 273 35.90 -48.99 -20.10
N ALA A 274 34.95 -49.93 -20.10
CA ALA A 274 34.53 -50.85 -19.01
C ALA A 274 33.36 -50.48 -18.04
N VAL A 275 32.37 -51.36 -18.10
CA VAL A 275 31.19 -51.66 -17.25
C VAL A 275 31.44 -53.10 -16.68
N PRO A 276 30.91 -53.65 -15.54
CA PRO A 276 29.66 -53.40 -14.79
C PRO A 276 29.83 -53.41 -13.22
N PRO A 277 28.99 -54.03 -12.34
CA PRO A 277 27.93 -53.30 -11.62
C PRO A 277 27.79 -53.56 -10.09
N GLY A 278 26.96 -52.75 -9.43
CA GLY A 278 25.99 -53.21 -8.41
C GLY A 278 26.43 -53.47 -6.96
N ASN A 279 25.88 -52.70 -6.03
CA ASN A 279 25.12 -53.22 -4.87
C ASN A 279 24.54 -52.11 -3.97
N THR A 280 23.22 -52.08 -3.83
CA THR A 280 22.52 -51.81 -2.55
C THR A 280 22.44 -53.15 -1.78
N PRO A 281 22.33 -53.23 -0.43
CA PRO A 281 21.20 -52.61 0.28
C PRO A 281 21.37 -52.24 1.79
N GLN A 282 20.26 -51.76 2.36
CA GLN A 282 19.78 -51.92 3.76
C GLN A 282 20.21 -51.00 4.92
N VAL A 283 19.19 -50.28 5.40
CA VAL A 283 18.88 -49.77 6.76
C VAL A 283 18.18 -50.91 7.53
N PRO A 284 18.36 -51.17 8.86
CA PRO A 284 17.42 -50.63 9.89
C PRO A 284 17.85 -50.57 11.38
N GLY A 285 17.02 -49.89 12.21
CA GLY A 285 16.88 -50.10 13.68
C GLY A 285 17.43 -48.96 14.55
N GLN A 286 16.64 -47.96 15.00
CA GLN A 286 15.68 -47.95 16.13
C GLN A 286 16.28 -48.18 17.53
N GLY A 287 16.11 -47.19 18.42
CA GLY A 287 16.44 -47.27 19.86
C GLY A 287 16.13 -45.97 20.63
N GLN A 288 15.04 -45.98 21.41
CA GLN A 288 14.56 -44.95 22.35
C GLN A 288 13.74 -45.67 23.46
N PRO A 289 13.24 -45.01 24.53
CA PRO A 289 13.49 -43.66 25.07
C PRO A 289 14.12 -43.82 26.50
N PRO A 290 13.60 -43.38 27.69
CA PRO A 290 12.73 -42.25 28.07
C PRO A 290 13.09 -41.45 29.36
N VAL A 291 12.39 -40.31 29.53
CA VAL A 291 11.95 -39.56 30.76
C VAL A 291 12.93 -38.87 31.74
N PRO A 292 12.50 -37.81 32.48
CA PRO A 292 11.24 -37.03 32.37
C PRO A 292 11.34 -35.48 32.31
N LEU A 293 10.31 -34.92 31.66
CA LEU A 293 9.52 -33.69 31.89
C LEU A 293 9.73 -32.85 33.17
N GLU A 294 9.55 -31.52 33.03
CA GLU A 294 8.49 -30.80 33.78
C GLU A 294 7.95 -29.61 32.97
N ASP A 295 6.70 -29.21 33.22
CA ASP A 295 5.84 -28.47 32.29
C ASP A 295 5.85 -26.94 32.43
N THR A 296 5.46 -26.24 31.35
CA THR A 296 4.39 -25.23 31.46
C THR A 296 3.68 -25.01 30.12
N GLN A 297 2.36 -25.23 30.13
CA GLN A 297 1.40 -24.81 29.10
C GLN A 297 1.31 -23.26 29.08
N THR A 298 0.84 -22.56 28.06
CA THR A 298 -0.31 -22.83 27.17
C THR A 298 -0.14 -22.23 25.76
N ASP A 299 -0.60 -22.98 24.75
CA ASP A 299 -1.53 -22.63 23.65
C ASP A 299 -1.51 -21.23 23.01
N GLU A 300 -1.69 -21.02 21.70
CA GLU A 300 -1.69 -21.82 20.45
C GLU A 300 -1.48 -20.75 19.35
N GLN A 301 -0.58 -20.88 18.36
CA GLN A 301 -0.79 -21.56 17.07
C GLN A 301 -2.09 -21.17 16.32
N SER A 302 -2.10 -20.88 15.01
CA SER A 302 -1.01 -20.83 14.02
C SER A 302 -1.41 -20.03 12.78
N ASP A 303 -0.40 -19.66 11.99
CA ASP A 303 -0.25 -19.81 10.52
C ASP A 303 -1.44 -20.37 9.71
N GLY A 304 -1.64 -20.03 8.42
CA GLY A 304 -0.81 -19.23 7.52
C GLY A 304 -1.11 -19.54 6.04
N ASP A 305 -0.43 -18.83 5.13
CA ASP A 305 -0.23 -19.13 3.68
C ASP A 305 -1.43 -19.23 2.69
N ALA A 306 -1.42 -18.46 1.58
CA ALA A 306 -0.97 -18.81 0.20
C ALA A 306 -2.05 -19.63 -0.59
N VAL A 307 -2.95 -19.11 -1.46
CA VAL A 307 -2.88 -18.40 -2.78
C VAL A 307 -2.23 -19.24 -3.91
N PRO A 308 -2.80 -19.34 -5.15
CA PRO A 308 -2.12 -18.91 -6.41
C PRO A 308 -3.15 -18.47 -7.55
N PRO A 309 -2.95 -18.57 -8.92
CA PRO A 309 -3.08 -17.39 -9.81
C PRO A 309 -3.75 -17.42 -11.22
N GLY A 310 -3.84 -16.22 -11.82
CA GLY A 310 -3.85 -15.99 -13.28
C GLY A 310 -4.02 -14.49 -13.63
N ASN A 311 -3.50 -14.07 -14.78
CA ASN A 311 -3.65 -12.75 -15.38
C ASN A 311 -4.02 -12.87 -16.87
N SER A 312 -4.55 -11.77 -17.39
CA SER A 312 -4.87 -11.44 -18.79
C SER A 312 -3.69 -11.69 -19.75
N GLY A 313 -3.82 -11.96 -21.06
CA GLY A 313 -4.98 -11.85 -21.98
C GLY A 313 -4.87 -10.62 -22.89
N LEU A 314 -4.91 -10.78 -24.23
CA LEU A 314 -5.15 -9.71 -25.24
C LEU A 314 -5.42 -10.27 -26.67
N GLU A 315 -5.91 -9.40 -27.56
CA GLU A 315 -6.62 -9.69 -28.84
C GLU A 315 -5.71 -9.89 -30.08
N PRO A 316 -6.30 -10.10 -31.28
CA PRO A 316 -6.21 -9.02 -32.29
C PRO A 316 -7.41 -8.91 -33.27
N GLY A 317 -7.43 -7.83 -34.07
CA GLY A 317 -8.37 -7.61 -35.17
C GLY A 317 -7.74 -7.23 -36.52
N ALA A 318 -8.33 -7.78 -37.60
CA ALA A 318 -8.45 -7.32 -39.00
C ALA A 318 -7.22 -6.98 -39.90
N ASP A 319 -7.16 -7.74 -41.00
CA ASP A 319 -6.98 -7.36 -42.43
C ASP A 319 -5.71 -6.68 -42.98
N HIS A 320 -5.00 -7.43 -43.85
CA HIS A 320 -4.56 -6.98 -45.19
C HIS A 320 -4.31 -8.20 -46.12
N ASP A 321 -4.49 -8.02 -47.44
CA ASP A 321 -4.66 -9.12 -48.42
C ASP A 321 -3.58 -9.13 -49.54
N ALA A 322 -3.05 -10.33 -49.83
CA ALA A 322 -2.26 -10.80 -50.99
C ALA A 322 -0.94 -10.07 -51.39
N PRO A 323 -0.01 -10.68 -52.21
CA PRO A 323 0.00 -12.02 -52.81
C PRO A 323 1.28 -12.89 -52.56
N THR A 324 1.23 -14.16 -53.00
CA THR A 324 2.30 -15.20 -53.01
C THR A 324 3.12 -15.21 -54.33
N PRO A 325 4.10 -16.13 -54.59
CA PRO A 325 4.89 -17.04 -53.73
C PRO A 325 6.42 -17.08 -54.02
N ARG A 326 7.22 -17.68 -53.12
CA ARG A 326 8.37 -18.56 -53.50
C ARG A 326 8.81 -19.45 -52.33
N ALA A 327 9.25 -20.68 -52.66
CA ALA A 327 9.31 -21.79 -51.70
C ALA A 327 10.62 -21.89 -50.89
N ARG A 328 10.48 -22.26 -49.61
CA ARG A 328 11.44 -23.11 -48.89
C ARG A 328 10.67 -24.21 -48.16
N THR A 329 11.20 -25.43 -48.26
CA THR A 329 10.67 -26.64 -47.63
C THR A 329 11.15 -26.74 -46.19
N THR A 330 10.22 -26.81 -45.24
CA THR A 330 10.46 -27.26 -43.85
C THR A 330 9.29 -28.12 -43.41
N GLU A 331 9.58 -29.25 -42.76
CA GLU A 331 8.59 -30.29 -42.45
C GLU A 331 7.57 -29.87 -41.38
N LYS A 332 6.37 -30.47 -41.42
CA LYS A 332 5.37 -30.31 -40.36
C LYS A 332 5.78 -31.10 -39.11
N PRO A 333 5.74 -30.51 -37.91
CA PRO A 333 5.64 -31.29 -36.68
C PRO A 333 4.29 -32.04 -36.64
N GLN A 334 4.31 -33.30 -36.20
CA GLN A 334 3.07 -34.05 -35.94
C GLN A 334 2.30 -33.46 -34.75
N PRO A 335 0.96 -33.51 -34.74
CA PRO A 335 0.16 -33.03 -33.62
C PRO A 335 0.30 -33.97 -32.42
N GLY A 336 1.02 -33.52 -31.38
CA GLY A 336 1.06 -34.20 -30.09
C GLY A 336 -0.34 -34.31 -29.49
N ALA A 337 -0.65 -35.48 -28.91
CA ALA A 337 -1.98 -35.78 -28.40
C ALA A 337 -2.41 -34.81 -27.29
N ARG A 338 -3.48 -34.03 -27.50
CA ARG A 338 -4.13 -33.25 -26.44
C ARG A 338 -4.56 -34.20 -25.32
N LYS A 339 -4.01 -34.03 -24.11
CA LYS A 339 -4.48 -34.74 -22.91
C LYS A 339 -5.99 -34.51 -22.78
N ARG A 340 -6.78 -35.58 -22.61
CA ARG A 340 -8.22 -35.47 -22.37
C ARG A 340 -8.44 -34.82 -21.01
N ALA A 341 -9.18 -33.71 -20.97
CA ALA A 341 -9.61 -33.07 -19.73
C ALA A 341 -10.32 -34.08 -18.82
N THR A 342 -9.94 -34.12 -17.55
CA THR A 342 -10.55 -34.99 -16.53
C THR A 342 -11.98 -34.54 -16.22
N ALA A 343 -12.72 -35.33 -15.42
CA ALA A 343 -14.05 -34.91 -14.97
C ALA A 343 -13.98 -33.65 -14.08
N ALA A 344 -12.99 -33.58 -13.18
CA ALA A 344 -12.79 -32.43 -12.29
C ALA A 344 -12.46 -31.13 -13.03
N ASP A 345 -11.73 -31.21 -14.14
CA ASP A 345 -11.44 -30.06 -15.01
C ASP A 345 -12.71 -29.50 -15.66
N ARG A 346 -13.65 -30.39 -16.05
CA ARG A 346 -14.92 -30.01 -16.67
C ARG A 346 -15.87 -29.38 -15.66
N ASP A 347 -16.04 -29.99 -14.48
CA ASP A 347 -16.87 -29.44 -13.40
C ASP A 347 -16.35 -28.05 -12.97
N THR A 348 -15.04 -27.86 -12.94
CA THR A 348 -14.41 -26.57 -12.64
C THR A 348 -14.70 -25.53 -13.73
N ALA A 349 -14.63 -25.93 -15.01
CA ALA A 349 -14.98 -25.07 -16.13
C ALA A 349 -16.48 -24.68 -16.12
N GLU A 350 -17.39 -25.64 -15.87
CA GLU A 350 -18.82 -25.38 -15.75
C GLU A 350 -19.15 -24.45 -14.58
N ARG A 351 -18.51 -24.63 -13.41
CA ARG A 351 -18.69 -23.71 -12.27
C ARG A 351 -18.24 -22.28 -12.59
N ASN A 352 -17.12 -22.13 -13.29
CA ASN A 352 -16.60 -20.82 -13.70
C ASN A 352 -17.53 -20.13 -14.71
N ASN A 353 -18.05 -20.86 -15.70
CA ASN A 353 -19.01 -20.34 -16.67
C ASN A 353 -20.32 -19.89 -15.98
N ALA A 354 -20.86 -20.72 -15.08
CA ALA A 354 -22.04 -20.35 -14.29
C ALA A 354 -21.82 -19.05 -13.48
N SER A 355 -20.65 -18.89 -12.83
CA SER A 355 -20.33 -17.65 -12.10
C SER A 355 -20.21 -16.43 -13.02
N ALA A 356 -19.73 -16.58 -14.26
CA ALA A 356 -19.69 -15.48 -15.23
C ALA A 356 -21.09 -15.05 -15.70
N HIS A 357 -22.01 -16.01 -15.87
CA HIS A 357 -23.39 -15.73 -16.27
C HIS A 357 -24.17 -15.06 -15.12
N ARG A 358 -24.04 -15.57 -13.88
CA ARG A 358 -24.60 -14.93 -12.69
C ARG A 358 -24.03 -13.54 -12.43
N ASP A 359 -22.72 -13.33 -12.57
CA ASP A 359 -22.09 -12.01 -12.42
C ASP A 359 -22.69 -10.97 -13.38
N THR A 360 -22.96 -11.39 -14.62
CA THR A 360 -23.62 -10.54 -15.62
C THR A 360 -25.05 -10.20 -15.22
N SER A 361 -25.82 -11.17 -14.70
CA SER A 361 -27.18 -10.94 -14.18
C SER A 361 -27.18 -10.02 -12.94
N CYS A 362 -26.24 -10.20 -11.99
CA CYS A 362 -26.07 -9.30 -10.85
C CYS A 362 -25.76 -7.85 -11.29
N ARG A 363 -24.89 -7.66 -12.28
CA ARG A 363 -24.61 -6.32 -12.85
C ARG A 363 -25.84 -5.70 -13.50
N GLN A 364 -26.63 -6.48 -14.24
CA GLN A 364 -27.88 -6.00 -14.84
C GLN A 364 -28.91 -5.59 -13.77
N LEU A 365 -29.06 -6.37 -12.70
CA LEU A 365 -29.94 -6.04 -11.57
C LEU A 365 -29.57 -4.70 -10.91
N ILE A 366 -28.27 -4.48 -10.70
CA ILE A 366 -27.73 -3.22 -10.15
C ILE A 366 -27.91 -2.04 -11.12
N ALA A 367 -27.71 -2.26 -12.42
CA ALA A 367 -27.80 -1.21 -13.44
C ALA A 367 -29.26 -0.80 -13.74
N ALA A 368 -30.20 -1.73 -13.66
CA ALA A 368 -31.61 -1.52 -13.99
C ALA A 368 -32.45 -0.86 -12.86
N ASP A 369 -31.81 -0.47 -11.74
CA ASP A 369 -32.46 0.02 -10.50
C ASP A 369 -33.71 -0.79 -10.12
N THR A 370 -33.66 -2.11 -10.36
CA THR A 370 -34.85 -2.96 -10.31
C THR A 370 -35.28 -3.13 -8.87
N LYS A 371 -36.48 -2.62 -8.56
CA LYS A 371 -37.04 -2.62 -7.21
C LYS A 371 -37.42 -4.03 -6.79
N LEU A 372 -36.46 -4.72 -6.16
CA LEU A 372 -36.69 -5.93 -5.38
C LEU A 372 -37.90 -5.72 -4.46
N THR A 373 -38.75 -6.75 -4.36
CA THR A 373 -39.87 -6.70 -3.41
C THR A 373 -39.34 -6.63 -1.97
N ALA A 374 -40.15 -6.13 -1.03
CA ALA A 374 -39.76 -6.09 0.38
C ALA A 374 -39.40 -7.49 0.93
N GLU A 375 -40.04 -8.54 0.42
CA GLU A 375 -39.72 -9.94 0.75
C GLU A 375 -38.35 -10.37 0.20
N GLN A 376 -38.08 -10.10 -1.09
CA GLN A 376 -36.79 -10.38 -1.73
C GLN A 376 -35.64 -9.63 -1.05
N HIS A 377 -35.87 -8.36 -0.69
CA HIS A 377 -34.92 -7.51 0.04
C HIS A 377 -34.61 -8.10 1.43
N ASN A 378 -35.64 -8.42 2.22
CA ASN A 378 -35.48 -9.03 3.54
C ASN A 378 -34.79 -10.41 3.47
N ALA A 379 -35.10 -11.23 2.46
CA ALA A 379 -34.46 -12.53 2.25
C ALA A 379 -32.97 -12.39 1.89
N LEU A 380 -32.63 -11.45 1.00
CA LEU A 380 -31.25 -11.14 0.59
C LEU A 380 -30.41 -10.68 1.80
N PHE A 381 -30.90 -9.71 2.57
CA PHE A 381 -30.18 -9.21 3.75
C PHE A 381 -30.13 -10.21 4.89
N GLY A 382 -31.23 -10.92 5.18
CA GLY A 382 -31.26 -11.97 6.19
C GLY A 382 -30.25 -13.08 5.91
N ARG A 383 -30.18 -13.56 4.67
CA ARG A 383 -29.15 -14.53 4.24
C ARG A 383 -27.74 -13.96 4.41
N THR A 384 -27.50 -12.73 3.96
CA THR A 384 -26.17 -12.10 3.98
C THR A 384 -25.65 -11.89 5.40
N LEU A 385 -26.52 -11.50 6.33
CA LEU A 385 -26.15 -11.23 7.73
C LEU A 385 -26.00 -12.50 8.58
N LEU A 386 -26.76 -13.57 8.27
CA LEU A 386 -26.73 -14.84 9.01
C LEU A 386 -25.68 -15.83 8.49
N THR A 387 -25.11 -15.61 7.31
CA THR A 387 -24.02 -16.44 6.76
C THR A 387 -22.65 -15.85 7.08
N ARG A 388 -21.62 -16.72 7.21
CA ARG A 388 -20.23 -16.27 7.32
C ARG A 388 -19.84 -15.56 6.02
N MET A 389 -19.71 -14.23 6.08
CA MET A 389 -19.54 -13.34 4.93
C MET A 389 -18.09 -12.87 4.79
N GLU A 390 -17.51 -13.06 3.60
CA GLU A 390 -16.22 -12.48 3.22
C GLU A 390 -16.41 -11.01 2.79
N GLN A 391 -16.45 -10.11 3.76
CA GLN A 391 -16.73 -8.68 3.57
C GLN A 391 -15.81 -7.99 2.54
N GLY A 392 -14.49 -8.28 2.56
CA GLY A 392 -13.52 -7.68 1.64
C GLY A 392 -13.83 -7.99 0.16
N PRO A 393 -13.81 -9.27 -0.24
CA PRO A 393 -14.17 -9.70 -1.60
C PRO A 393 -15.57 -9.21 -2.05
N ALA A 394 -16.56 -9.24 -1.16
CA ALA A 394 -17.91 -8.76 -1.46
C ALA A 394 -17.93 -7.25 -1.76
N ARG A 395 -17.33 -6.42 -0.90
CA ARG A 395 -17.25 -4.96 -1.08
C ARG A 395 -16.48 -4.59 -2.35
N THR A 396 -15.33 -5.24 -2.61
CA THR A 396 -14.54 -4.99 -3.83
C THR A 396 -15.31 -5.32 -5.11
N ARG A 397 -16.08 -6.43 -5.11
CA ARG A 397 -16.90 -6.82 -6.25
C ARG A 397 -18.10 -5.89 -6.44
N ALA A 398 -18.78 -5.53 -5.36
CA ALA A 398 -19.90 -4.58 -5.40
C ALA A 398 -19.47 -3.20 -5.92
N HIS A 399 -18.33 -2.69 -5.44
CA HIS A 399 -17.78 -1.42 -5.92
C HIS A 399 -17.47 -1.46 -7.43
N ARG A 400 -16.85 -2.55 -7.91
CA ARG A 400 -16.64 -2.76 -9.35
C ARG A 400 -17.96 -2.76 -10.13
N TRP A 401 -18.95 -3.56 -9.70
CA TRP A 401 -20.25 -3.62 -10.37
C TRP A 401 -20.97 -2.27 -10.43
N LEU A 402 -20.91 -1.48 -9.35
CA LEU A 402 -21.48 -0.13 -9.32
C LEU A 402 -20.76 0.80 -10.30
N ARG A 403 -19.43 0.73 -10.40
CA ARG A 403 -18.64 1.53 -11.35
C ARG A 403 -18.91 1.12 -12.81
N ASP A 404 -18.91 -0.17 -13.10
CA ASP A 404 -19.19 -0.73 -14.43
C ASP A 404 -20.63 -0.42 -14.90
N ALA A 405 -21.58 -0.29 -13.97
CA ALA A 405 -22.96 0.13 -14.22
C ALA A 405 -23.16 1.66 -14.35
N GLY A 406 -22.10 2.47 -14.19
CA GLY A 406 -22.20 3.94 -14.15
C GLY A 406 -22.94 4.48 -12.91
N GLN A 407 -23.07 3.67 -11.86
CA GLN A 407 -23.80 3.95 -10.61
C GLN A 407 -22.87 4.41 -9.45
N ALA A 408 -21.55 4.47 -9.67
CA ALA A 408 -20.61 5.00 -8.71
C ALA A 408 -20.71 6.55 -8.68
N VAL A 409 -21.27 7.09 -7.58
CA VAL A 409 -21.48 8.55 -7.40
C VAL A 409 -20.18 9.30 -7.08
N PHE A 410 -19.16 8.60 -6.56
CA PHE A 410 -17.87 9.17 -6.21
C PHE A 410 -16.78 8.60 -7.11
N ASP A 411 -15.92 9.46 -7.66
CA ASP A 411 -14.73 9.07 -8.42
C ASP A 411 -13.59 8.66 -7.46
N ILE A 412 -13.79 7.54 -6.77
CA ILE A 412 -12.87 6.99 -5.78
C ILE A 412 -12.52 5.57 -6.19
N ASN A 413 -11.27 5.32 -6.57
CA ASN A 413 -10.82 3.98 -6.97
C ASN A 413 -10.62 3.02 -5.79
N ASP A 414 -10.34 3.54 -4.59
CA ASP A 414 -10.21 2.72 -3.39
C ASP A 414 -11.57 2.28 -2.82
N THR A 415 -11.71 0.98 -2.56
CA THR A 415 -12.99 0.41 -2.11
C THR A 415 -13.31 0.79 -0.67
N ASP A 416 -12.35 0.89 0.23
CA ASP A 416 -12.65 1.28 1.61
C ASP A 416 -13.13 2.74 1.66
N SER A 417 -12.39 3.63 1.02
CA SER A 417 -12.70 5.06 0.88
C SER A 417 -14.04 5.32 0.18
N PHE A 418 -14.39 4.54 -0.85
CA PHE A 418 -15.70 4.66 -1.53
C PHE A 418 -16.87 4.36 -0.56
N PHE A 419 -16.77 3.29 0.23
CA PHE A 419 -17.82 2.94 1.20
C PHE A 419 -17.90 3.96 2.35
N GLU A 420 -16.78 4.49 2.82
CA GLU A 420 -16.76 5.58 3.81
C GLU A 420 -17.42 6.86 3.28
N ALA A 421 -17.15 7.24 2.02
CA ALA A 421 -17.81 8.36 1.35
C ALA A 421 -19.32 8.14 1.20
N VAL A 422 -19.75 6.93 0.80
CA VAL A 422 -21.17 6.55 0.70
C VAL A 422 -21.87 6.68 2.06
N LEU A 423 -21.29 6.17 3.14
CA LEU A 423 -21.88 6.27 4.49
C LEU A 423 -21.91 7.72 4.99
N SER A 424 -20.88 8.51 4.67
CA SER A 424 -20.77 9.93 5.06
C SER A 424 -21.64 10.87 4.22
N SER A 425 -22.16 10.41 3.07
CA SER A 425 -22.90 11.23 2.11
C SER A 425 -24.28 11.73 2.58
N GLY A 426 -24.87 11.07 3.58
CA GLY A 426 -26.27 11.28 3.99
C GLY A 426 -27.33 10.81 2.98
N GLN A 427 -26.93 10.24 1.83
CA GLN A 427 -27.84 9.83 0.76
C GLN A 427 -28.40 8.43 1.01
N ALA A 428 -29.53 8.34 1.72
CA ALA A 428 -30.15 7.06 2.11
C ALA A 428 -30.41 6.10 0.93
N GLU A 429 -30.79 6.62 -0.23
CA GLU A 429 -31.03 5.83 -1.45
C GLU A 429 -29.74 5.23 -2.02
N LEU A 430 -28.64 6.00 -2.02
CA LEU A 430 -27.31 5.53 -2.42
C LEU A 430 -26.81 4.46 -1.45
N VAL A 431 -26.93 4.68 -0.14
CA VAL A 431 -26.56 3.71 0.90
C VAL A 431 -27.33 2.39 0.70
N ASN A 432 -28.64 2.45 0.43
CA ASN A 432 -29.44 1.25 0.16
C ASN A 432 -29.00 0.52 -1.13
N ARG A 433 -28.74 1.25 -2.22
CA ARG A 433 -28.25 0.68 -3.49
C ARG A 433 -26.91 -0.04 -3.33
N VAL A 434 -25.96 0.61 -2.62
CA VAL A 434 -24.64 0.04 -2.32
C VAL A 434 -24.73 -1.17 -1.38
N ALA A 435 -25.65 -1.13 -0.41
CA ALA A 435 -25.91 -2.27 0.47
C ALA A 435 -26.48 -3.48 -0.29
N ILE A 436 -27.44 -3.28 -1.21
CA ILE A 436 -27.99 -4.34 -2.07
C ILE A 436 -26.89 -4.94 -2.96
N ALA A 437 -26.08 -4.09 -3.61
CA ALA A 437 -24.95 -4.54 -4.43
C ALA A 437 -23.94 -5.37 -3.61
N THR A 438 -23.68 -4.98 -2.37
CA THR A 438 -22.78 -5.71 -1.44
C THR A 438 -23.36 -7.06 -1.02
N ALA A 439 -24.67 -7.13 -0.76
CA ALA A 439 -25.35 -8.37 -0.40
C ALA A 439 -25.39 -9.38 -1.58
N LEU A 440 -25.66 -8.90 -2.79
CA LEU A 440 -25.57 -9.72 -4.01
C LEU A 440 -24.13 -10.22 -4.25
N ALA A 441 -23.13 -9.35 -4.02
CA ALA A 441 -21.73 -9.71 -4.16
C ALA A 441 -21.29 -10.76 -3.13
N ALA A 442 -21.77 -10.68 -1.88
CA ALA A 442 -21.52 -11.69 -0.85
C ALA A 442 -22.11 -13.06 -1.22
N GLY A 443 -23.33 -13.08 -1.77
CA GLY A 443 -23.94 -14.30 -2.32
C GLY A 443 -23.12 -14.92 -3.45
N GLU A 444 -22.66 -14.11 -4.41
CA GLU A 444 -21.87 -14.60 -5.55
C GLU A 444 -20.45 -15.04 -5.16
N VAL A 445 -19.81 -14.38 -4.19
CA VAL A 445 -18.51 -14.82 -3.64
C VAL A 445 -18.64 -16.22 -3.03
N ARG A 446 -19.71 -16.49 -2.27
CA ARG A 446 -19.98 -17.83 -1.72
C ARG A 446 -20.32 -18.86 -2.81
N ALA A 447 -21.22 -18.53 -3.73
CA ALA A 447 -21.65 -19.45 -4.79
C ALA A 447 -20.51 -19.83 -5.75
N ARG A 448 -19.49 -18.97 -5.91
CA ARG A 448 -18.29 -19.23 -6.72
C ARG A 448 -17.23 -20.10 -6.02
N ASP A 449 -17.13 -20.03 -4.70
CA ASP A 449 -16.02 -20.65 -3.95
C ASP A 449 -16.04 -22.19 -4.09
N GLY A 450 -15.03 -22.72 -4.79
CA GLY A 450 -14.89 -24.15 -5.04
C GLY A 450 -14.42 -24.98 -3.84
N ARG A 451 -14.02 -24.34 -2.73
CA ARG A 451 -13.58 -25.02 -1.50
C ARG A 451 -14.76 -25.46 -0.62
N ARG A 452 -15.97 -24.95 -0.91
CA ARG A 452 -17.23 -25.30 -0.23
C ARG A 452 -18.16 -26.05 -1.16
N GLN A 453 -19.01 -26.91 -0.59
CA GLN A 453 -20.21 -27.37 -1.27
C GLN A 453 -21.28 -26.27 -1.16
N TRP A 454 -22.18 -26.19 -2.14
CA TRP A 454 -23.35 -25.34 -2.02
C TRP A 454 -24.23 -25.79 -0.86
N ASP A 455 -24.79 -24.82 -0.15
CA ASP A 455 -25.88 -25.01 0.79
C ASP A 455 -27.15 -24.30 0.29
N LYS A 456 -28.26 -24.40 1.04
CA LYS A 456 -29.53 -23.78 0.64
C LYS A 456 -29.40 -22.27 0.43
N ALA A 457 -28.52 -21.57 1.15
CA ALA A 457 -28.35 -20.13 0.99
C ALA A 457 -27.77 -19.77 -0.39
N ASP A 458 -26.88 -20.61 -0.93
CA ASP A 458 -26.29 -20.38 -2.26
C ASP A 458 -27.31 -20.67 -3.38
N ALA A 459 -28.14 -21.71 -3.23
CA ALA A 459 -29.24 -21.97 -4.17
C ALA A 459 -30.32 -20.87 -4.14
N GLU A 460 -30.65 -20.35 -2.95
CA GLU A 460 -31.55 -19.20 -2.75
C GLU A 460 -30.97 -17.88 -3.30
N HIS A 461 -29.65 -17.78 -3.50
CA HIS A 461 -29.03 -16.65 -4.21
C HIS A 461 -29.30 -16.72 -5.70
N VAL A 462 -29.18 -17.90 -6.32
CA VAL A 462 -29.54 -18.07 -7.73
C VAL A 462 -31.05 -17.94 -7.95
N ARG A 463 -31.88 -18.46 -7.04
CA ARG A 463 -33.35 -18.28 -7.09
C ARG A 463 -33.73 -16.79 -7.15
N LEU A 464 -33.06 -15.94 -6.37
CA LEU A 464 -33.29 -14.48 -6.44
C LEU A 464 -32.98 -13.91 -7.83
N LEU A 465 -31.95 -14.39 -8.53
CA LEU A 465 -31.64 -13.95 -9.90
C LEU A 465 -32.65 -14.48 -10.93
N ILE A 466 -33.17 -15.70 -10.73
CA ILE A 466 -34.26 -16.26 -11.54
C ILE A 466 -35.51 -15.39 -11.37
N ASP A 467 -35.93 -15.16 -10.13
CA ASP A 467 -37.17 -14.45 -9.78
C ASP A 467 -37.12 -12.94 -10.12
N ALA A 468 -35.96 -12.28 -9.97
CA ALA A 468 -35.83 -10.83 -10.18
C ALA A 468 -35.41 -10.43 -11.60
N MET A 469 -34.64 -11.27 -12.31
CA MET A 469 -34.06 -10.94 -13.61
C MET A 469 -34.40 -11.93 -14.73
N GLY A 470 -35.11 -13.02 -14.44
CA GLY A 470 -35.33 -14.09 -15.41
C GLY A 470 -34.05 -14.84 -15.77
N TYR A 471 -33.08 -14.91 -14.85
CA TYR A 471 -31.82 -15.65 -15.07
C TYR A 471 -32.10 -17.11 -15.44
N VAL A 472 -31.42 -17.63 -16.47
CA VAL A 472 -31.53 -19.02 -16.91
C VAL A 472 -30.22 -19.76 -16.61
N PRO A 473 -30.23 -20.78 -15.72
CA PRO A 473 -29.04 -21.58 -15.41
C PRO A 473 -28.57 -22.43 -16.61
N GLU A 474 -27.55 -21.97 -17.32
CA GLU A 474 -27.12 -22.60 -18.58
C GLU A 474 -26.28 -23.87 -18.38
N THR A 475 -25.49 -23.99 -17.30
CA THR A 475 -24.57 -25.14 -17.13
C THR A 475 -25.28 -26.34 -16.51
N ALA A 476 -24.81 -27.56 -16.84
CA ALA A 476 -25.39 -28.79 -16.30
C ALA A 476 -25.09 -28.90 -14.80
N TRP A 477 -23.87 -28.53 -14.40
CA TRP A 477 -23.45 -28.44 -13.00
C TRP A 477 -24.37 -27.52 -12.16
N GLU A 478 -24.69 -26.31 -12.64
CA GLU A 478 -25.52 -25.36 -11.89
C GLU A 478 -26.96 -25.88 -11.77
N ARG A 479 -27.53 -26.41 -12.84
CA ARG A 479 -28.86 -27.05 -12.81
C ARG A 479 -28.93 -28.21 -11.81
N ALA A 480 -27.89 -29.05 -11.74
CA ALA A 480 -27.81 -30.13 -10.76
C ALA A 480 -27.68 -29.64 -9.30
N GLN A 481 -27.03 -28.50 -9.05
CA GLN A 481 -27.04 -27.90 -7.71
C GLN A 481 -28.42 -27.36 -7.33
N LEU A 482 -29.14 -26.73 -8.27
CA LEU A 482 -30.47 -26.16 -8.01
C LEU A 482 -31.52 -27.25 -7.75
N ASP A 483 -31.48 -28.34 -8.52
CA ASP A 483 -32.32 -29.53 -8.34
C ASP A 483 -32.15 -30.14 -6.93
N LYS A 484 -30.90 -30.31 -6.46
CA LYS A 484 -30.56 -30.79 -5.11
C LYS A 484 -31.22 -29.98 -3.98
N PHE A 485 -31.53 -28.70 -4.20
CA PHE A 485 -32.18 -27.82 -3.23
C PHE A 485 -33.65 -27.48 -3.57
N GLY A 486 -34.22 -28.10 -4.60
CA GLY A 486 -35.62 -27.92 -4.99
C GLY A 486 -35.94 -26.53 -5.55
N VAL A 487 -34.97 -25.85 -6.18
CA VAL A 487 -35.20 -24.55 -6.84
C VAL A 487 -35.75 -24.80 -8.25
N PRO A 488 -36.95 -24.31 -8.60
CA PRO A 488 -37.56 -24.56 -9.90
C PRO A 488 -36.77 -23.88 -11.03
N LEU A 489 -36.53 -24.61 -12.12
CA LEU A 489 -35.79 -24.11 -13.28
C LEU A 489 -36.75 -23.44 -14.29
N PRO A 490 -36.43 -22.23 -14.78
CA PRO A 490 -37.21 -21.59 -15.84
C PRO A 490 -37.16 -22.43 -17.12
N GLY A 491 -38.33 -22.73 -17.69
CA GLY A 491 -38.46 -23.56 -18.90
C GLY A 491 -38.71 -25.05 -18.65
N ALA A 492 -38.77 -25.51 -17.39
CA ALA A 492 -39.34 -26.81 -17.04
C ALA A 492 -40.88 -26.75 -17.15
N SER A 493 -41.39 -26.74 -18.39
CA SER A 493 -42.82 -26.79 -18.66
C SER A 493 -43.44 -28.07 -18.09
N GLN A 494 -44.46 -27.90 -17.25
CA GLN A 494 -45.65 -28.74 -17.14
C GLN A 494 -45.50 -30.14 -17.79
N GLU A 495 -44.93 -31.11 -17.06
CA GLU A 495 -45.37 -32.48 -17.28
C GLU A 495 -46.85 -32.53 -16.90
N ALA A 496 -47.67 -32.93 -17.86
CA ALA A 496 -49.12 -32.95 -17.69
C ALA A 496 -49.49 -33.92 -16.57
N ASP A 497 -50.33 -33.45 -15.66
CA ASP A 497 -50.97 -34.26 -14.63
C ASP A 497 -51.76 -35.40 -15.31
N PRO A 498 -51.37 -36.69 -15.14
CA PRO A 498 -52.00 -37.79 -15.85
C PRO A 498 -53.34 -38.23 -15.22
N GLU A 499 -53.79 -37.60 -14.12
CA GLU A 499 -55.05 -37.93 -13.44
C GLU A 499 -56.14 -36.84 -13.63
N SER A 500 -56.53 -36.59 -14.88
CA SER A 500 -57.81 -35.92 -15.20
C SER A 500 -58.43 -36.37 -16.52
N ILE A 501 -58.42 -37.67 -16.78
CA ILE A 501 -59.41 -38.31 -17.67
C ILE A 501 -59.91 -39.59 -16.99
N HIS A 502 -60.99 -39.48 -16.19
CA HIS A 502 -62.10 -40.45 -16.20
C HIS A 502 -63.36 -39.92 -15.51
#